data_AF-U4R2G0-F1
#
_entry.id   AF-U4R2G0-F1
#
_cell.length_a   1.000
_cell.length_b   1.000
_cell.length_c   1.000
_cell.angle_alpha   90.00
_cell.angle_beta   90.00
_cell.angle_gamma   90.00
#
_symmetry.space_group_name_H-M   'P 1'
#
loop_
_entity.id
_entity.type
_entity.pdbx_description
1 polymer ?
#
loop_
_entity_poly.entity_id
_entity_poly.type
_entity_poly.pdbx_seq_one_letter_code
_entity_poly.pdbx_strand_id
1 'polypeptide(L)' 'MGIDMTDFKMIYQEQVFNVVNIIPEFEGHQEDAFRKPKFINAVYVDENGEIRSVHDEAWCFKFVRR' A
#
# COMPACT_ATOMS: atom_id res chain seq x y z
N MET A 1 -8.23 -5.20 8.25
CA MET A 1 -7.01 -5.49 9.03
C MET A 1 -5.84 -4.97 8.22
N GLY A 2 -5.02 -4.09 8.80
CA GLY A 2 -3.88 -3.51 8.11
C GLY A 2 -2.66 -4.42 8.16
N ILE A 3 -1.83 -4.37 7.12
CA ILE A 3 -0.55 -5.08 7.01
C ILE A 3 0.55 -4.10 7.40
N ASP A 4 1.42 -4.51 8.33
CA ASP A 4 2.62 -3.75 8.68
C ASP A 4 3.61 -3.73 7.52
N MET A 5 4.06 -2.53 7.16
CA MET A 5 4.94 -2.29 6.01
C MET A 5 6.21 -1.54 6.40
N THR A 6 6.55 -1.48 7.70
CA THR A 6 7.74 -0.75 8.21
C THR A 6 9.07 -1.18 7.58
N ASP A 7 9.17 -2.42 7.09
CA ASP A 7 10.34 -2.95 6.37
C ASP A 7 10.35 -2.64 4.85
N PHE A 8 9.34 -1.92 4.36
CA PHE A 8 9.17 -1.62 2.94
C PHE A 8 9.14 -0.11 2.67
N LYS A 9 9.62 0.25 1.49
CA LYS A 9 9.38 1.56 0.85
C LYS A 9 8.22 1.42 -0.12
N MET A 10 7.41 2.46 -0.23
CA MET A 10 6.34 2.55 -1.21
C MET A 10 6.72 3.54 -2.30
N ILE A 11 6.60 3.14 -3.56
CA ILE A 11 6.68 4.03 -4.71
C ILE A 11 5.25 4.33 -5.16
N TYR A 12 4.90 5.61 -5.21
CA TYR A 12 3.61 6.10 -5.66
C TYR A 12 3.82 7.41 -6.43
N GLN A 13 3.24 7.53 -7.63
CA GLN A 13 3.41 8.70 -8.51
C GLN A 13 4.88 9.14 -8.68
N GLU A 14 5.76 8.17 -8.93
CA GLU A 14 7.22 8.37 -9.11
C GLU A 14 7.98 8.89 -7.88
N GLN A 15 7.32 9.01 -6.72
CA GLN A 15 7.94 9.39 -5.44
C GLN A 15 8.09 8.19 -4.52
N VAL A 16 9.08 8.23 -3.63
CA VAL A 16 9.40 7.17 -2.67
C VAL A 16 9.03 7.60 -1.25
N PHE A 17 8.15 6.84 -0.60
CA PHE A 17 7.65 7.12 0.74
C PHE A 17 8.02 6.02 1.74
N ASN A 18 8.10 6.41 3.02
CA ASN A 18 8.12 5.46 4.14
C ASN A 18 6.69 5.01 4.41
N VAL A 19 6.34 3.79 4.00
CA VAL A 19 5.00 3.24 4.29
C VAL A 19 5.00 2.62 5.68
N VAL A 20 3.94 2.89 6.43
CA VAL A 20 3.73 2.39 7.79
C VAL A 20 2.79 1.19 7.74
N ASN A 21 1.71 1.32 6.98
CA ASN A 21 0.67 0.30 6.93
C ASN A 21 -0.06 0.35 5.59
N ILE A 22 -0.58 -0.79 5.15
CA ILE A 22 -1.55 -0.85 4.04
C ILE A 22 -2.80 -1.63 4.43
N ILE A 23 -3.95 -1.22 3.90
CA ILE A 23 -5.20 -1.96 3.97
C ILE A 23 -5.60 -2.33 2.53
N PRO A 24 -5.32 -3.57 2.09
CA PRO A 24 -5.73 -4.03 0.78
C PRO A 24 -7.24 -4.37 0.75
N GLU A 25 -7.90 -3.96 -0.32
CA GLU A 25 -9.30 -4.26 -0.60
C GLU A 25 -9.37 -5.23 -1.79
N PHE A 26 -9.98 -6.39 -1.57
CA PHE A 26 -10.08 -7.45 -2.56
C PHE A 26 -11.52 -7.57 -3.08
N GLU A 27 -11.69 -7.67 -4.40
CA GLU A 27 -12.98 -8.03 -5.01
C GLU A 27 -12.95 -9.50 -5.48
N GLY A 28 -14.09 -10.21 -5.40
CA GLY A 28 -14.26 -11.57 -5.94
C GLY A 28 -14.57 -12.67 -4.91
N HIS A 29 -14.96 -13.87 -5.39
CA HIS A 29 -15.27 -15.06 -4.58
C HIS A 29 -13.99 -15.78 -4.11
N GLN A 30 -14.09 -16.62 -3.06
CA GLN A 30 -12.93 -17.15 -2.29
C GLN A 30 -12.14 -18.24 -3.02
N GLU A 31 -12.52 -18.58 -4.24
CA GLU A 31 -12.07 -19.80 -4.93
C GLU A 31 -10.75 -19.65 -5.68
N ASP A 32 -10.25 -18.42 -5.87
CA ASP A 32 -8.93 -18.20 -6.49
C ASP A 32 -7.81 -18.34 -5.46
N ALA A 33 -6.88 -19.25 -5.74
CA ALA A 33 -5.69 -19.54 -4.91
C ALA A 33 -4.81 -18.29 -4.65
N PHE A 34 -4.92 -17.24 -5.48
CA PHE A 34 -4.24 -15.97 -5.30
C PHE A 34 -5.18 -14.80 -5.63
N ARG A 35 -5.65 -14.10 -4.59
CA ARG A 35 -6.40 -12.86 -4.75
C ARG A 35 -5.44 -11.68 -4.85
N LYS A 36 -5.61 -10.86 -5.89
CA LYS A 36 -4.93 -9.56 -5.98
C LYS A 36 -5.84 -8.47 -5.40
N PRO A 37 -5.31 -7.52 -4.61
CA PRO A 37 -6.10 -6.38 -4.20
C PRO A 37 -6.46 -5.53 -5.41
N LYS A 38 -7.66 -4.95 -5.41
CA LYS A 38 -8.09 -3.97 -6.41
C LYS A 38 -7.72 -2.56 -5.96
N PHE A 39 -7.95 -2.26 -4.70
CA PHE A 39 -7.58 -0.98 -4.08
C PHE A 39 -6.66 -1.21 -2.89
N ILE A 40 -5.85 -0.21 -2.60
CA ILE A 40 -5.00 -0.17 -1.40
C ILE A 40 -5.20 1.20 -0.75
N ASN A 41 -5.51 1.18 0.54
CA ASN A 41 -5.34 2.36 1.39
C ASN A 41 -3.98 2.27 2.08
N ALA A 42 -3.03 3.11 1.69
CA ALA A 42 -1.68 3.15 2.22
C ALA A 42 -1.49 4.33 3.17
N VAL A 43 -0.99 4.06 4.36
CA VAL A 43 -0.58 5.07 5.35
C VAL A 43 0.94 5.20 5.31
N TYR A 44 1.44 6.41 5.10
CA TYR A 44 2.86 6.68 4.92
C TYR A 44 3.27 8.00 5.60
N VAL A 45 4.57 8.17 5.79
CA VAL A 45 5.17 9.42 6.28
C VAL A 45 5.70 10.20 5.08
N ASP A 46 5.26 11.45 4.94
CA ASP A 46 5.71 12.35 3.87
C ASP A 46 7.07 13.00 4.17
N GLU A 47 7.53 13.88 3.28
CA GLU A 47 8.82 14.58 3.41
C GLU A 47 8.90 15.54 4.60
N ASN A 48 7.75 16.00 5.12
CA ASN A 48 7.66 16.88 6.28
C ASN A 48 7.58 16.09 7.60
N GLY A 49 7.53 14.76 7.54
CA GLY A 49 7.34 13.90 8.69
C GLY A 49 5.87 13.76 9.11
N GLU A 50 4.92 14.15 8.25
CA GLU A 50 3.48 14.03 8.54
C GLU A 50 2.97 12.65 8.11
N ILE A 51 2.05 12.08 8.90
CA ILE A 51 1.35 10.85 8.55
C ILE A 51 0.22 11.21 7.58
N ARG A 52 0.27 10.63 6.38
CA ARG A 52 -0.76 10.78 5.34
C ARG A 52 -1.29 9.42 4.92
N SER A 53 -2.50 9.41 4.36
CA SER A 53 -3.12 8.24 3.78
C SER A 53 -3.53 8.48 2.35
N VAL A 54 -3.32 7.50 1.47
CA VAL A 54 -3.77 7.53 0.09
C VAL A 54 -4.56 6.26 -0.22
N HIS A 55 -5.71 6.42 -0.87
CA HIS A 55 -6.54 5.32 -1.35
C HIS A 55 -6.55 5.38 -2.88
N ASP A 56 -6.06 4.32 -3.54
CA ASP A 56 -5.96 4.25 -4.99
C ASP A 56 -5.96 2.79 -5.47
N GLU A 57 -6.03 2.59 -6.78
CA GLU A 57 -5.94 1.26 -7.39
C GLU A 57 -4.58 0.61 -7.09
N ALA A 58 -4.60 -0.70 -6.80
CA ALA A 58 -3.42 -1.42 -6.34
C ALA A 58 -2.24 -1.39 -7.32
N TRP A 59 -2.51 -1.23 -8.62
CA TRP A 59 -1.46 -1.17 -9.66
C TRP A 59 -0.65 0.13 -9.64
N CYS A 60 -1.15 1.19 -8.98
CA CYS A 60 -0.46 2.47 -8.82
C CYS A 60 0.71 2.38 -7.82
N PHE A 61 0.74 1.34 -6.98
CA PHE A 61 1.73 1.18 -5.91
C PHE A 61 2.80 0.16 -6.29
N LYS A 62 4.05 0.42 -5.92
CA LYS A 62 5.11 -0.59 -5.87
C LYS A 62 5.75 -0.59 -4.49
N PHE A 63 6.00 -1.78 -3.94
CA PHE A 63 6.65 -1.93 -2.64
C PHE A 63 8.02 -2.58 -2.81
N VAL A 64 9.04 -1.97 -2.20
CA VAL A 64 10.42 -2.45 -2.28
C VAL A 64 10.93 -2.65 -0.86
N ARG A 65 11.53 -3.81 -0.58
CA ARG A 65 12.11 -4.10 0.73
C ARG A 65 13.29 -3.16 1.00
N ARG A 66 13.37 -2.65 2.23
CA ARG A 66 14.46 -1.77 2.68
C ARG A 66 15.78 -2.52 2.83
#